data_AF-A0AA39SGU3-F1
#
_entry.id   AF-A0AA39SGU3-F1
#
_cell.length_a   1.000
_cell.length_b   1.000
_cell.length_c   1.000
_cell.angle_alpha   90.00
_cell.angle_beta   90.00
_cell.angle_gamma   90.00
#
_symmetry.space_group_name_H-M   'P 1'
#
loop_
_entity.id
_entity.type
_entity.pdbx_description
1 polymer ?
#
loop_
_entity_poly.entity_id
_entity_poly.type
_entity_poly.pdbx_seq_one_letter_code
_entity_poly.pdbx_strand_id
1 'polypeptide(L)'
;MYFLKKLLNLKGDDGFKMNEVLVSLWYIMGLWPLVYTMILLPTGRSSKSNIPVWPFLILSCFGGAYALLPYFVLWNPPPPPVEETELSRWPVNFLESKLTAGISLATGLGLIVCAALAGGDVWQEFYQYFRESKSIHVTSIDFTLLSTFAPFWVYNDMTARKWYEKGSWLLPVSVVPLLGPALYLLLRPSLSEVPALCEASSKQK
;
A
#
# COMPACT_ATOMS: atom_id res chain seq x y z
N MET A 1 24.70 6.39 9.57
CA MET A 1 23.84 7.50 10.06
C MET A 1 23.71 8.67 9.09
N TYR A 2 24.76 9.05 8.35
CA TYR A 2 24.72 10.14 7.37
C TYR A 2 23.65 9.96 6.27
N PHE A 3 23.66 8.82 5.56
CA PHE A 3 22.69 8.52 4.49
C PHE A 3 21.24 8.59 4.94
N LEU A 4 20.92 8.04 6.13
CA LEU A 4 19.57 8.09 6.68
C LEU A 4 19.12 9.52 6.97
N LYS A 5 20.00 10.35 7.55
CA LYS A 5 19.70 11.78 7.77
C LYS A 5 19.42 12.50 6.46
N LYS A 6 20.11 12.14 5.39
CA LYS A 6 19.89 12.73 4.06
C LYS A 6 18.59 12.25 3.41
N LEU A 7 18.26 10.96 3.52
CA LEU A 7 16.96 10.40 3.08
C LEU A 7 15.76 11.01 3.81
N LEU A 8 15.95 11.36 5.08
CA LEU A 8 14.91 12.02 5.89
C LEU A 8 14.90 13.54 5.72
N ASN A 9 15.68 14.10 4.78
CA ASN A 9 15.88 15.55 4.59
C ASN A 9 16.30 16.31 5.88
N LEU A 10 16.91 15.60 6.85
CA LEU A 10 17.46 16.18 8.08
C LEU A 10 18.84 16.83 7.85
N LYS A 11 19.44 16.59 6.68
CA LYS A 11 20.65 17.27 6.23
C LYS A 11 20.36 17.98 4.90
N GLY A 12 20.64 19.27 4.83
CA GLY A 12 20.44 20.10 3.64
C GLY A 12 21.44 19.80 2.51
N ASP A 13 21.42 20.64 1.48
CA ASP A 13 22.28 20.49 0.31
C ASP A 13 23.75 20.74 0.67
N ASP A 14 24.54 19.67 0.62
CA ASP A 14 25.99 19.68 0.83
C ASP A 14 26.75 19.27 -0.44
N GLY A 15 26.10 19.34 -1.60
CA GLY A 15 26.68 19.01 -2.91
C GLY A 15 26.76 17.51 -3.23
N PHE A 16 26.46 16.63 -2.26
CA PHE A 16 26.38 15.19 -2.52
C PHE A 16 25.02 14.83 -3.14
N LYS A 17 24.97 14.37 -4.39
CA LYS A 17 23.73 13.90 -5.00
C LYS A 17 23.50 12.44 -4.63
N MET A 18 22.34 12.14 -4.06
CA MET A 18 21.99 10.77 -3.70
C MET A 18 21.42 10.04 -4.92
N ASN A 19 21.63 8.73 -4.98
CA ASN A 19 21.12 7.90 -6.06
C ASN A 19 19.59 8.02 -6.16
N GLU A 20 19.10 8.40 -7.34
CA GLU A 20 17.68 8.76 -7.56
C GLU A 20 16.76 7.55 -7.39
N VAL A 21 17.19 6.36 -7.84
CA VAL A 21 16.43 5.11 -7.69
C VAL A 21 16.29 4.76 -6.22
N LEU A 22 17.37 4.90 -5.45
CA LEU A 22 17.34 4.66 -4.00
C LEU A 22 16.41 5.64 -3.26
N VAL A 23 16.42 6.92 -3.64
CA VAL A 23 15.51 7.94 -3.09
C VAL A 23 14.06 7.61 -3.39
N SER A 24 13.75 7.25 -4.64
CA SER A 24 12.41 6.85 -5.04
C SER A 24 11.94 5.60 -4.28
N LEU A 25 12.79 4.57 -4.18
CA LEU A 25 12.49 3.36 -3.42
C LEU A 25 12.17 3.71 -1.95
N TRP A 26 12.98 4.54 -1.30
CA TRP A 26 12.77 4.94 0.08
C TRP A 26 11.42 5.64 0.29
N TYR A 27 11.05 6.59 -0.57
CA TYR A 27 9.77 7.27 -0.45
C TYR A 27 8.58 6.35 -0.77
N ILE A 28 8.72 5.43 -1.73
CA ILE A 28 7.71 4.40 -2.00
C ILE A 28 7.51 3.50 -0.78
N MET A 29 8.58 3.12 -0.08
CA MET A 29 8.50 2.37 1.17
C MET A 29 7.74 3.13 2.26
N GLY A 30 7.80 4.45 2.28
CA GLY A 30 6.96 5.28 3.16
C GLY A 30 5.48 5.32 2.76
N LEU A 31 5.17 5.17 1.46
CA LEU A 31 3.78 5.13 0.96
C LEU A 31 3.09 3.78 1.16
N TRP A 32 3.85 2.68 1.17
CA TRP A 32 3.28 1.34 1.31
C TRP A 32 2.47 1.14 2.60
N PRO A 33 2.96 1.50 3.81
CA PRO A 33 2.19 1.42 5.04
C PRO A 33 0.85 2.15 4.96
N LEU A 34 0.79 3.30 4.28
CA LEU A 34 -0.45 4.05 4.07
C LEU A 34 -1.42 3.25 3.19
N VAL A 35 -0.96 2.74 2.04
CA VAL A 35 -1.78 1.91 1.15
C VAL A 35 -2.30 0.66 1.88
N TYR A 36 -1.43 -0.04 2.61
CA TYR A 36 -1.83 -1.21 3.41
C TYR A 36 -2.80 -0.85 4.53
N THR A 37 -2.65 0.31 5.16
CA THR A 37 -3.60 0.80 6.18
C THR A 37 -4.98 1.06 5.56
N MET A 38 -5.04 1.68 4.38
CA MET A 38 -6.29 1.94 3.65
C MET A 38 -7.01 0.66 3.21
N ILE A 39 -6.27 -0.42 2.97
CA ILE A 39 -6.84 -1.73 2.61
C ILE A 39 -7.23 -2.53 3.86
N LEU A 40 -6.31 -2.67 4.83
CA LEU A 40 -6.45 -3.61 5.94
C LEU A 40 -7.32 -3.11 7.09
N LEU A 41 -7.32 -1.80 7.38
CA LEU A 41 -8.08 -1.29 8.53
C LEU A 41 -9.60 -1.43 8.34
N PRO A 42 -10.17 -1.12 7.15
CA PRO A 42 -11.61 -1.26 6.93
C PRO A 42 -12.06 -2.72 6.78
N THR A 43 -11.35 -3.54 6.01
CA THR A 43 -11.82 -4.89 5.60
C THR A 43 -10.85 -6.02 5.89
N GLY A 44 -9.62 -5.70 6.31
CA GLY A 44 -8.61 -6.70 6.66
C GLY A 44 -8.76 -7.27 8.08
N ARG A 45 -9.78 -6.88 8.85
CA ARG A 45 -10.09 -7.47 10.16
C ARG A 45 -10.56 -8.92 9.97
N SER A 46 -10.35 -9.78 10.97
CA SER A 46 -10.86 -11.15 10.95
C SER A 46 -12.09 -11.27 11.85
N SER A 47 -13.15 -11.92 11.36
CA SER A 47 -14.33 -12.22 12.19
C SER A 47 -14.10 -13.38 13.16
N LYS A 48 -13.11 -14.25 12.89
CA LYS A 48 -12.81 -15.45 13.69
C LYS A 48 -11.67 -15.24 14.68
N SER A 49 -10.73 -14.38 14.32
CA SER A 49 -9.56 -14.04 15.13
C SER A 49 -9.69 -12.61 15.63
N ASN A 50 -9.80 -12.43 16.95
CA ASN A 50 -9.90 -11.11 17.58
C ASN A 50 -8.55 -10.36 17.65
N ILE A 51 -7.64 -10.62 16.71
CA ILE A 51 -6.32 -10.00 16.68
C ILE A 51 -6.44 -8.63 15.99
N PRO A 52 -6.09 -7.52 16.68
CA PRO A 52 -6.14 -6.21 16.08
C PRO A 52 -5.03 -6.03 15.03
N VAL A 53 -5.37 -5.50 13.86
CA VAL A 53 -4.40 -5.23 12.78
C VAL A 53 -3.55 -3.98 13.01
N TRP A 54 -4.08 -3.01 13.77
CA TRP A 54 -3.45 -1.68 13.94
C TRP A 54 -2.02 -1.70 14.51
N PRO A 55 -1.62 -2.59 15.45
CA PRO A 55 -0.24 -2.60 15.94
C PRO A 55 0.75 -2.96 14.83
N PHE A 56 0.38 -3.90 13.97
CA PHE A 56 1.18 -4.34 12.83
C PHE A 56 1.27 -3.24 11.76
N LEU A 57 0.21 -2.46 11.58
CA LEU A 57 0.21 -1.29 10.67
C LEU A 57 1.12 -0.17 11.17
N ILE A 58 1.11 0.14 12.47
CA ILE A 58 2.03 1.16 13.03
C ILE A 58 3.47 0.67 12.93
N LEU A 59 3.71 -0.61 13.22
CA LEU A 59 5.04 -1.19 13.16
C LEU A 59 5.57 -1.26 11.71
N SER A 60 4.70 -1.41 10.70
CA SER A 60 5.09 -1.45 9.29
C SER A 60 5.64 -0.14 8.77
N CYS A 61 5.35 1.00 9.41
CA CYS A 61 6.01 2.28 9.12
C CYS A 61 7.55 2.21 9.29
N PHE A 62 8.05 1.27 10.09
CA PHE A 62 9.48 1.07 10.34
C PHE A 62 9.99 -0.28 9.81
N GLY A 63 9.19 -1.34 9.97
CA GLY A 63 9.57 -2.70 9.62
C GLY A 63 8.95 -3.24 8.33
N GLY A 64 8.16 -2.45 7.61
CA GLY A 64 7.51 -2.83 6.35
C GLY A 64 6.71 -4.13 6.43
N ALA A 65 6.83 -4.97 5.39
CA ALA A 65 6.19 -6.29 5.33
C ALA A 65 6.60 -7.19 6.49
N TYR A 66 7.83 -7.10 7.00
CA TYR A 66 8.26 -7.96 8.11
C TYR A 66 7.40 -7.75 9.37
N ALA A 67 6.87 -6.54 9.55
CA ALA A 67 5.90 -6.24 10.60
C ALA A 67 4.49 -6.73 10.28
N LEU A 68 4.10 -6.79 9.00
CA LEU A 68 2.75 -7.21 8.57
C LEU A 68 2.62 -8.73 8.44
N LEU A 69 3.69 -9.44 8.11
CA LEU A 69 3.70 -10.89 7.89
C LEU A 69 3.10 -11.70 9.06
N PRO A 70 3.43 -11.43 10.34
CA PRO A 70 2.79 -12.13 11.45
C PRO A 70 1.27 -12.00 11.44
N TYR A 71 0.75 -10.82 11.09
CA TYR A 71 -0.69 -10.62 10.95
C TYR A 71 -1.25 -11.44 9.80
N PHE A 72 -0.58 -11.48 8.65
CA PHE A 72 -1.04 -12.23 7.48
C PHE A 72 -1.15 -13.73 7.76
N VAL A 73 -0.23 -14.27 8.55
CA VAL A 73 -0.24 -15.69 8.99
C VAL A 73 -1.36 -15.96 9.99
N LEU A 74 -1.64 -15.03 10.90
CA LEU A 74 -2.66 -15.19 11.95
C LEU A 74 -4.08 -14.83 11.49
N TRP A 75 -4.18 -14.14 10.35
CA TRP A 75 -5.44 -13.69 9.78
C TRP A 75 -6.28 -14.88 9.30
N ASN A 76 -7.56 -14.87 9.67
CA ASN A 76 -8.50 -15.93 9.32
C ASN A 76 -9.74 -15.36 8.62
N PRO A 77 -10.13 -15.86 7.44
CA PRO A 77 -11.37 -15.43 6.79
C PRO A 77 -12.62 -15.99 7.51
N PRO A 78 -13.77 -15.31 7.43
CA PRO A 78 -14.09 -14.14 6.61
C PRO A 78 -13.84 -12.79 7.31
N PRO A 79 -13.78 -11.68 6.55
CA PRO A 79 -13.80 -10.35 7.13
C PRO A 79 -15.15 -10.09 7.85
N PRO A 80 -15.13 -9.39 9.00
CA PRO A 80 -16.36 -9.09 9.72
C PRO A 80 -17.25 -8.12 8.93
N PRO A 81 -18.57 -8.16 9.12
CA PRO A 81 -19.47 -7.16 8.54
C PRO A 81 -19.06 -5.76 9.03
N VAL A 82 -18.87 -4.83 8.11
CA VAL A 82 -18.48 -3.45 8.43
C VAL A 82 -19.73 -2.62 8.69
N GLU A 83 -19.89 -2.11 9.90
CA GLU A 83 -20.98 -1.18 10.25
C GLU A 83 -20.65 0.25 9.76
N GLU A 84 -21.63 0.93 9.16
CA GLU A 84 -21.47 2.30 8.62
C GLU A 84 -21.07 3.35 9.67
N THR A 85 -21.45 3.10 10.92
CA THR A 85 -21.12 3.95 12.07
C THR A 85 -19.63 3.89 12.43
N GLU A 86 -18.96 2.77 12.19
CA GLU A 86 -17.51 2.61 12.41
C GLU A 86 -16.68 3.29 11.31
N LEU A 87 -17.24 3.42 10.09
CA LEU A 87 -16.58 4.05 8.95
C LEU A 87 -16.47 5.57 9.04
N SER A 88 -17.43 6.19 9.74
CA SER A 88 -17.46 7.64 9.96
C SER A 88 -16.42 8.10 10.99
N ARG A 89 -15.80 7.18 11.74
CA ARG A 89 -14.83 7.50 12.78
C ARG A 89 -13.45 7.80 12.19
N TRP A 90 -12.76 8.76 12.80
CA TRP A 90 -11.34 8.98 12.52
C TRP A 90 -10.52 7.82 13.13
N PRO A 91 -9.53 7.24 12.41
CA PRO A 91 -8.99 7.68 11.12
C PRO A 91 -9.61 6.99 9.88
N VAL A 92 -10.63 6.14 10.02
CA VAL A 92 -11.21 5.35 8.92
C VAL A 92 -11.76 6.22 7.80
N ASN A 93 -12.45 7.33 8.12
CA ASN A 93 -12.94 8.28 7.12
C ASN A 93 -11.81 8.86 6.25
N PHE A 94 -10.66 9.19 6.86
CA PHE A 94 -9.48 9.67 6.11
C PHE A 94 -8.92 8.59 5.18
N LEU A 95 -8.96 7.33 5.60
CA LEU A 95 -8.48 6.18 4.85
C LEU A 95 -9.43 5.74 3.72
N GLU A 96 -10.71 6.09 3.78
CA GLU A 96 -11.67 5.93 2.68
C GLU A 96 -11.66 7.10 1.68
N SER A 97 -10.93 8.18 1.98
CA SER A 97 -10.89 9.38 1.15
C SER A 97 -10.26 9.13 -0.23
N LYS A 98 -11.03 9.46 -1.28
CA LYS A 98 -10.56 9.45 -2.68
C LYS A 98 -9.44 10.42 -2.94
N LEU A 99 -9.41 11.54 -2.22
CA LEU A 99 -8.32 12.51 -2.33
C LEU A 99 -7.00 11.90 -1.83
N THR A 100 -7.02 11.24 -0.67
CA THR A 100 -5.83 10.57 -0.12
C THR A 100 -5.34 9.47 -1.05
N ALA A 101 -6.25 8.68 -1.62
CA ALA A 101 -5.90 7.65 -2.59
C ALA A 101 -5.31 8.26 -3.88
N GLY A 102 -5.90 9.36 -4.39
CA GLY A 102 -5.44 10.07 -5.57
C GLY A 102 -4.06 10.71 -5.39
N ILE A 103 -3.82 11.35 -4.24
CA ILE A 103 -2.49 11.89 -3.88
C ILE A 103 -1.48 10.75 -3.79
N SER A 104 -1.80 9.65 -3.10
CA SER A 104 -0.90 8.50 -2.97
C SER A 104 -0.54 7.90 -4.33
N LEU A 105 -1.52 7.77 -5.24
CA LEU A 105 -1.31 7.31 -6.60
C LEU A 105 -0.42 8.28 -7.39
N ALA A 106 -0.69 9.58 -7.34
CA ALA A 106 0.08 10.60 -8.07
C ALA A 106 1.52 10.68 -7.56
N THR A 107 1.74 10.65 -6.25
CA THR A 107 3.08 10.61 -5.64
C THR A 107 3.80 9.32 -6.01
N GLY A 108 3.13 8.17 -5.92
CA GLY A 108 3.70 6.88 -6.33
C GLY A 108 4.11 6.87 -7.80
N LEU A 109 3.26 7.40 -8.68
CA LEU A 109 3.54 7.51 -10.11
C LEU A 109 4.74 8.42 -10.37
N GLY A 110 4.79 9.58 -9.73
CA GLY A 110 5.92 10.51 -9.83
C GLY A 110 7.24 9.84 -9.43
N LEU A 111 7.28 9.15 -8.29
CA LEU A 111 8.48 8.47 -7.79
C LEU A 111 8.93 7.34 -8.73
N ILE A 112 7.99 6.55 -9.27
CA ILE A 112 8.30 5.47 -10.22
C ILE A 112 8.82 6.05 -11.53
N VAL A 113 8.21 7.11 -12.06
CA VAL A 113 8.69 7.79 -13.27
C VAL A 113 10.09 8.37 -13.04
N CYS A 114 10.34 9.01 -11.89
CA CYS A 114 11.68 9.50 -11.54
C CYS A 114 12.72 8.38 -11.53
N ALA A 115 12.41 7.22 -10.92
CA ALA A 115 13.33 6.08 -10.94
C ALA A 115 13.51 5.50 -12.35
N ALA A 116 12.44 5.37 -13.12
CA ALA A 116 12.47 4.78 -14.46
C ALA A 116 13.25 5.64 -15.47
N LEU A 117 13.20 6.96 -15.31
CA LEU A 117 13.93 7.91 -16.16
C LEU A 117 15.38 8.15 -15.69
N ALA A 118 15.80 7.54 -14.57
CA ALA A 118 17.18 7.66 -14.09
C ALA A 118 18.17 7.07 -15.10
N GLY A 119 19.37 7.66 -15.17
CA GLY A 119 20.44 7.23 -16.07
C GLY A 119 20.87 5.78 -15.84
N GLY A 120 21.41 5.14 -16.88
CA GLY A 120 21.87 3.74 -16.79
C GLY A 120 22.98 3.54 -15.75
N ASP A 121 23.86 4.53 -15.60
CA ASP A 121 24.91 4.58 -14.56
C ASP A 121 24.32 4.63 -13.14
N VAL A 122 23.24 5.39 -12.93
CA VAL A 122 22.51 5.46 -11.65
C VAL A 122 21.89 4.10 -11.31
N TRP A 123 21.35 3.39 -12.30
CA TRP A 123 20.82 2.03 -12.11
C TRP A 123 21.93 1.01 -11.81
N GLN A 124 23.10 1.13 -12.46
CA GLN A 124 24.26 0.27 -12.16
C GLN A 124 24.76 0.48 -10.73
N GLU A 125 24.85 1.74 -10.28
CA GLU A 125 25.20 2.08 -8.91
C GLU A 125 24.18 1.52 -7.91
N PHE A 126 22.88 1.64 -8.20
CA PHE A 126 21.83 1.03 -7.38
C PHE A 126 21.96 -0.50 -7.30
N TYR A 127 22.30 -1.16 -8.42
CA TYR A 127 22.52 -2.61 -8.43
C TYR A 127 23.74 -3.01 -7.58
N GLN A 128 24.81 -2.22 -7.60
CA GLN A 128 25.94 -2.40 -6.71
C GLN A 128 25.51 -2.27 -5.24
N TYR A 129 24.73 -1.23 -4.91
CA TYR A 129 24.17 -1.06 -3.58
C TYR A 129 23.28 -2.22 -3.14
N PHE A 130 22.42 -2.72 -4.02
CA PHE A 130 21.58 -3.88 -3.73
C PHE A 130 22.39 -5.14 -3.38
N ARG A 131 23.58 -5.31 -3.98
CA ARG A 131 24.46 -6.46 -3.72
C ARG A 131 25.32 -6.29 -2.48
N GLU A 132 25.85 -5.09 -2.25
CA GLU A 132 26.87 -4.84 -1.23
C GLU A 132 26.26 -4.35 0.10
N SER A 133 25.14 -3.62 0.05
CA SER A 133 24.49 -3.06 1.23
C SER A 133 23.36 -3.96 1.73
N LYS A 134 23.57 -4.58 2.89
CA LYS A 134 22.55 -5.39 3.58
C LYS A 134 21.23 -4.63 3.79
N SER A 135 21.30 -3.34 4.11
CA SER A 135 20.10 -2.53 4.34
C SER A 135 19.28 -2.36 3.06
N ILE A 136 19.94 -2.02 1.96
CA ILE A 136 19.26 -1.79 0.68
C ILE A 136 18.70 -3.11 0.15
N HIS A 137 19.45 -4.19 0.30
CA HIS A 137 18.98 -5.53 -0.03
C HIS A 137 17.69 -5.91 0.72
N VAL A 138 17.69 -5.72 2.05
CA VAL A 138 16.51 -6.01 2.89
C VAL A 138 15.32 -5.13 2.53
N THR A 139 15.54 -3.84 2.23
CA THR A 139 14.49 -2.92 1.78
C THR A 139 13.92 -3.31 0.41
N SER A 140 14.76 -3.78 -0.53
CA SER A 140 14.28 -4.27 -1.83
C SER A 140 13.45 -5.55 -1.69
N ILE A 141 13.87 -6.49 -0.82
CA ILE A 141 13.05 -7.68 -0.50
C ILE A 141 11.71 -7.26 0.11
N ASP A 142 11.73 -6.31 1.04
CA ASP A 142 10.54 -5.78 1.68
C ASP A 142 9.56 -5.17 0.65
N PHE A 143 10.07 -4.32 -0.25
CA PHE A 143 9.31 -3.80 -1.38
C PHE A 143 8.69 -4.91 -2.24
N THR A 144 9.44 -5.97 -2.56
CA THR A 144 8.93 -7.11 -3.33
C THR A 144 7.84 -7.86 -2.56
N LEU A 145 8.00 -8.08 -1.25
CA LEU A 145 6.99 -8.74 -0.42
C LEU A 145 5.69 -7.92 -0.37
N LEU A 146 5.79 -6.63 -0.05
CA LEU A 146 4.65 -5.71 -0.03
C LEU A 146 3.92 -5.70 -1.39
N SER A 147 4.67 -5.69 -2.49
CA SER A 147 4.11 -5.76 -3.84
C SER A 147 3.41 -7.09 -4.12
N THR A 148 4.01 -8.20 -3.70
CA THR A 148 3.51 -9.56 -3.97
C THR A 148 2.23 -9.87 -3.18
N PHE A 149 2.11 -9.38 -1.94
CA PHE A 149 0.90 -9.57 -1.13
C PHE A 149 -0.23 -8.61 -1.49
N ALA A 150 0.04 -7.51 -2.19
CA ALA A 150 -0.97 -6.48 -2.44
C ALA A 150 -2.16 -7.00 -3.27
N PRO A 151 -1.99 -7.78 -4.36
CA PRO A 151 -3.12 -8.35 -5.10
C PRO A 151 -4.07 -9.19 -4.27
N PHE A 152 -3.53 -9.98 -3.33
CA PHE A 152 -4.34 -10.78 -2.42
C PHE A 152 -5.22 -9.90 -1.53
N TRP A 153 -4.64 -8.83 -0.95
CA TRP A 153 -5.39 -7.92 -0.08
C TRP A 153 -6.38 -7.04 -0.84
N VAL A 154 -6.06 -6.65 -2.08
CA VAL A 154 -7.01 -5.99 -3.00
C VAL A 154 -8.19 -6.91 -3.30
N TYR A 155 -7.95 -8.19 -3.60
CA TYR A 155 -9.01 -9.18 -3.79
C TYR A 155 -9.89 -9.33 -2.54
N ASN A 156 -9.28 -9.43 -1.35
CA ASN A 156 -10.01 -9.54 -0.10
C ASN A 156 -10.90 -8.30 0.16
N ASP A 157 -10.37 -7.08 -0.02
CA ASP A 157 -11.18 -5.85 0.14
C ASP A 157 -12.30 -5.78 -0.91
N MET A 158 -12.03 -6.18 -2.15
CA MET A 158 -13.02 -6.15 -3.25
C MET A 158 -14.18 -7.11 -3.00
N THR A 159 -13.88 -8.31 -2.49
CA THR A 159 -14.90 -9.32 -2.14
C THR A 159 -15.68 -8.91 -0.89
N ALA A 160 -15.02 -8.35 0.13
CA ALA A 160 -15.69 -7.78 1.30
C ALA A 160 -16.69 -6.68 0.92
N ARG A 161 -16.36 -5.87 -0.09
CA ARG A 161 -17.24 -4.81 -0.65
C ARG A 161 -18.29 -5.33 -1.63
N LYS A 162 -18.35 -6.64 -1.92
CA LYS A 162 -19.22 -7.23 -2.95
C LYS A 162 -19.08 -6.57 -4.32
N TRP A 163 -17.88 -6.09 -4.65
CA TRP A 163 -17.60 -5.33 -5.89
C TRP A 163 -16.84 -6.15 -6.94
N TYR A 164 -16.72 -7.46 -6.75
CA TYR A 164 -15.93 -8.32 -7.62
C TYR A 164 -16.36 -8.30 -9.08
N GLU A 165 -17.66 -8.43 -9.37
CA GLU A 165 -18.20 -8.47 -10.74
C GLU A 165 -17.81 -7.25 -11.59
N LYS A 166 -17.81 -6.05 -10.97
CA LYS A 166 -17.49 -4.79 -11.66
C LYS A 166 -16.01 -4.43 -11.60
N GLY A 167 -15.32 -4.81 -10.51
CA GLY A 167 -13.95 -4.40 -10.22
C GLY A 167 -12.87 -5.41 -10.59
N SER A 168 -13.21 -6.63 -10.99
CA SER A 168 -12.25 -7.75 -11.21
C SER A 168 -11.09 -7.42 -12.15
N TRP A 169 -11.29 -6.53 -13.12
CA TRP A 169 -10.23 -6.07 -14.04
C TRP A 169 -9.08 -5.34 -13.33
N LEU A 170 -9.28 -4.81 -12.12
CA LEU A 170 -8.24 -4.18 -11.31
C LEU A 170 -7.32 -5.18 -10.62
N LEU A 171 -7.70 -6.45 -10.51
CA LEU A 171 -6.86 -7.50 -9.92
C LEU A 171 -5.55 -7.71 -10.69
N PRO A 172 -5.54 -7.92 -12.01
CA PRO A 172 -4.27 -8.01 -12.73
C PRO A 172 -3.47 -6.69 -12.66
N VAL A 173 -4.14 -5.53 -12.58
CA VAL A 173 -3.46 -4.23 -12.44
C VAL A 173 -2.77 -4.10 -11.07
N SER A 174 -3.33 -4.71 -10.02
CA SER A 174 -2.76 -4.71 -8.66
C SER A 174 -1.37 -5.36 -8.54
N VAL A 175 -0.92 -6.11 -9.56
CA VAL A 175 0.44 -6.66 -9.64
C VAL A 175 1.48 -5.57 -9.87
N VAL A 176 1.09 -4.42 -10.45
CA VAL A 176 1.98 -3.27 -10.61
C VAL A 176 2.27 -2.67 -9.24
N PRO A 177 3.53 -2.72 -8.75
CA PRO A 177 3.89 -2.28 -7.41
C PRO A 177 3.40 -0.86 -7.10
N LEU A 178 2.77 -0.70 -5.94
CA LEU A 178 2.17 0.53 -5.41
C LEU A 178 1.02 1.11 -6.28
N LEU A 179 1.22 1.30 -7.59
CA LEU A 179 0.27 1.94 -8.50
C LEU A 179 -1.01 1.15 -8.64
N GLY A 180 -0.92 -0.17 -8.79
CA GLY A 180 -2.10 -1.02 -8.94
C GLY A 180 -3.01 -0.96 -7.70
N PRO A 181 -2.48 -1.24 -6.49
CA PRO A 181 -3.22 -1.09 -5.25
C PRO A 181 -3.74 0.34 -5.01
N ALA A 182 -2.95 1.38 -5.31
CA ALA A 182 -3.38 2.77 -5.15
C ALA A 182 -4.50 3.15 -6.13
N LEU A 183 -4.44 2.68 -7.38
CA LEU A 183 -5.51 2.87 -8.36
C LEU A 183 -6.78 2.15 -7.91
N TYR A 184 -6.65 0.94 -7.37
CA TYR A 184 -7.77 0.23 -6.78
C TYR A 184 -8.41 1.04 -5.64
N LEU A 185 -7.62 1.59 -4.71
CA LEU A 185 -8.13 2.46 -3.64
C LEU A 185 -8.88 3.69 -4.18
N LEU A 186 -8.37 4.29 -5.26
CA LEU A 186 -9.00 5.43 -5.91
C LEU A 186 -10.34 5.05 -6.58
N LEU A 187 -10.48 3.84 -7.11
CA LEU A 187 -11.66 3.43 -7.87
C LEU A 187 -12.68 2.59 -7.09
N ARG A 188 -12.30 1.93 -5.98
CA ARG A 188 -13.20 1.07 -5.19
C ARG A 188 -14.42 1.85 -4.68
N PRO A 189 -15.63 1.31 -4.65
CA PRO A 189 -16.76 2.03 -4.06
C PRO A 189 -16.49 2.32 -2.58
N SER A 190 -16.96 3.48 -2.10
CA SER A 190 -16.95 3.76 -0.66
C SER A 190 -17.89 2.77 0.04
N LEU A 191 -17.59 2.40 1.28
CA LEU A 191 -18.42 1.41 1.98
C LEU A 191 -19.88 1.89 2.20
N SER A 192 -20.12 3.20 2.29
CA SER A 192 -21.47 3.79 2.35
C SER A 192 -22.25 3.66 1.04
N GLU A 193 -21.60 3.44 -0.11
CA GLU A 193 -22.26 3.27 -1.41
C GLU A 193 -22.63 1.80 -1.71
N VAL A 194 -22.09 0.85 -0.92
CA VAL A 194 -22.30 -0.59 -1.14
C VAL A 194 -23.77 -1.03 -1.02
N PRO A 195 -24.57 -0.54 -0.03
CA PRO A 195 -26.00 -0.89 0.03
C PRO A 195 -26.77 -0.49 -1.23
N ALA A 196 -26.52 0.72 -1.76
CA ALA A 196 -27.16 1.22 -2.98
C ALA A 196 -26.77 0.42 -4.23
N LEU A 197 -25.51 -0.04 -4.32
CA LEU A 197 -25.02 -0.87 -5.42
C LEU A 197 -25.63 -2.28 -5.41
N CYS A 198 -25.80 -2.87 -4.22
CA CYS A 198 -26.46 -4.17 -4.07
C CYS A 198 -27.93 -4.12 -4.49
N GLU A 199 -28.66 -3.07 -4.11
CA GLU A 199 -30.06 -2.89 -4.55
C GLU A 199 -30.17 -2.69 -6.06
N ALA A 200 -29.32 -1.85 -6.65
CA ALA A 200 -29.31 -1.61 -8.10
C ALA A 200 -29.00 -2.89 -8.91
N SER A 201 -28.05 -3.71 -8.45
CA SER A 201 -27.71 -4.98 -9.10
C SER A 201 -28.82 -6.03 -8.99
N SER A 202 -29.63 -5.98 -7.93
CA SER A 202 -30.76 -6.89 -7.75
C SER A 202 -31.95 -6.54 -8.66
N LYS A 203 -32.13 -5.26 -9.00
CA LYS A 203 -33.21 -4.78 -9.87
C LYS A 203 -32.95 -4.97 -11.38
N GLN A 204 -31.72 -5.31 -11.77
CA GLN A 204 -31.35 -5.57 -13.17
C GLN A 204 -31.35 -7.06 -13.55
N LYS A 205 -31.71 -7.95 -12.61
CA LYS A 205 -31.79 -9.39 -12.81
C LYS A 205 -33.25 -9.84 -12.81
#